data_AF-A0A958SE89-F1
#
_entry.id   AF-A0A958SE89-F1
#
_cell.length_a   1.000
_cell.length_b   1.000
_cell.length_c   1.000
_cell.angle_alpha   90.00
_cell.angle_beta   90.00
_cell.angle_gamma   90.00
#
_symmetry.space_group_name_H-M   'P 1'
#
loop_
_entity.id
_entity.type
_entity.pdbx_description
1 polymer ?
#
loop_
_entity_poly.entity_id
_entity_poly.type
_entity_poly.pdbx_seq_one_letter_code
_entity_poly.pdbx_strand_id
1 'polypeptide(L)'
;KVVNFYAPVFPNVEYKLAKPIENYASQFEKSIPQEAGDLTFSCNCILNFLYGELEGKQINVNGPMTFGEIAYQLLNQTMVYVTLDK
;
A
#
# COMPACT_ATOMS: atom_id res chain seq x y z
N LYS A 1 -8.55 -21.15 0.98
CA LYS A 1 -8.85 -19.70 0.82
C LYS A 1 -8.81 -19.39 -0.67
N VAL A 2 -9.81 -18.71 -1.21
CA VAL A 2 -9.83 -18.23 -2.61
C VAL A 2 -9.18 -16.85 -2.63
N VAL A 3 -8.29 -16.59 -3.60
CA VAL A 3 -7.69 -15.26 -3.83
C VAL A 3 -8.42 -14.63 -5.00
N ASN A 4 -9.03 -13.46 -4.76
CA ASN A 4 -9.69 -12.68 -5.81
C ASN A 4 -8.73 -11.61 -6.29
N PHE A 5 -8.45 -11.58 -7.60
CA PHE A 5 -7.65 -10.53 -8.21
C PHE A 5 -8.56 -9.35 -8.57
N TYR A 6 -8.10 -8.13 -8.26
CA TYR A 6 -8.80 -6.88 -8.57
C TYR A 6 -8.61 -6.43 -10.04
N ALA A 7 -7.73 -7.09 -10.79
CA ALA A 7 -7.53 -6.89 -12.22
C ALA A 7 -7.16 -8.23 -12.90
N PRO A 8 -7.26 -8.29 -14.24
CA PRO A 8 -6.77 -9.44 -15.00
C PRO A 8 -5.28 -9.74 -14.77
N VAL A 9 -4.93 -11.01 -14.94
CA VAL A 9 -3.52 -11.47 -14.91
C VAL A 9 -2.91 -11.42 -16.31
N PHE A 10 -1.59 -11.28 -16.38
CA PHE A 10 -0.85 -11.31 -17.64
C PHE A 10 -0.58 -12.75 -18.09
N PRO A 11 -0.78 -13.07 -19.37
CA PRO A 11 -0.44 -14.37 -19.91
C PRO A 11 1.07 -14.62 -19.81
N ASN A 12 1.46 -15.86 -19.53
CA ASN A 12 2.85 -16.30 -19.45
C ASN A 12 3.69 -15.63 -18.33
N VAL A 13 3.05 -15.02 -17.34
CA VAL A 13 3.71 -14.50 -16.13
C VAL A 13 3.49 -15.47 -14.97
N GLU A 14 4.58 -15.89 -14.33
CA GLU A 14 4.50 -16.67 -13.10
C GLU A 14 4.28 -15.74 -11.90
N TYR A 15 3.14 -15.89 -11.22
CA TYR A 15 2.81 -15.11 -10.04
C TYR A 15 3.21 -15.84 -8.77
N LYS A 16 3.98 -15.17 -7.90
CA LYS A 16 4.37 -15.68 -6.59
C LYS A 16 3.53 -15.01 -5.51
N LEU A 17 2.63 -15.78 -4.89
CA LEU A 17 1.82 -15.28 -3.79
C LEU A 17 2.68 -15.06 -2.55
N ALA A 18 2.53 -13.90 -1.93
CA ALA A 18 3.16 -13.60 -0.64
C ALA A 18 2.60 -14.51 0.47
N LYS A 19 3.34 -14.64 1.56
CA LYS A 19 2.84 -15.32 2.77
C LYS A 19 1.60 -14.58 3.30
N PRO A 20 0.58 -15.29 3.79
CA PRO A 20 -0.58 -14.66 4.40
C PRO A 20 -0.17 -13.72 5.55
N ILE A 21 -0.80 -12.54 5.58
CA ILE A 21 -0.70 -11.59 6.68
C ILE A 21 -1.97 -11.76 7.52
N GLU A 22 -1.84 -12.07 8.81
CA GLU A 22 -2.99 -12.34 9.67
C GLU A 22 -3.78 -11.07 9.99
N ASN A 23 -3.15 -10.12 10.70
CA ASN A 23 -3.73 -8.82 11.01
C ASN A 23 -3.02 -7.74 10.18
N TYR A 24 -3.57 -7.49 8.99
CA TYR A 24 -3.00 -6.52 8.06
C TYR A 24 -2.98 -5.11 8.68
N ALA A 25 -4.07 -4.66 9.30
CA ALA A 25 -4.15 -3.32 9.88
C ALA A 25 -3.03 -3.07 10.92
N SER A 26 -2.82 -3.99 11.85
CA SER A 26 -1.76 -3.87 12.85
C SER A 26 -0.36 -3.99 12.26
N GLN A 27 -0.15 -4.76 11.19
CA GLN A 27 1.17 -4.85 10.54
C GLN A 27 1.46 -3.62 9.68
N PHE A 28 0.44 -3.07 9.02
CA PHE A 28 0.53 -1.85 8.25
C PHE A 28 0.87 -0.66 9.14
N GLU A 29 0.15 -0.48 10.26
CA GLU A 29 0.42 0.58 11.24
C GLU A 29 1.87 0.57 11.75
N LYS A 30 2.42 -0.62 12.04
CA LYS A 30 3.82 -0.80 12.44
C LYS A 30 4.83 -0.46 11.34
N SER A 31 4.40 -0.50 10.07
CA SER A 31 5.24 -0.22 8.91
C SER A 31 5.20 1.26 8.50
N ILE A 32 4.26 2.04 9.04
CA ILE A 32 4.20 3.48 8.80
C ILE A 32 5.39 4.14 9.52
N PRO A 33 6.20 4.96 8.84
CA PRO A 33 7.29 5.69 9.47
C PRO A 33 6.74 6.60 10.58
N GLN A 34 7.24 6.39 11.80
CA GLN A 34 6.87 7.21 12.96
C GLN A 34 7.47 8.61 12.88
N GLU A 35 8.70 8.69 12.35
CA GLU A 35 9.45 9.91 12.09
C GLU A 35 9.66 10.08 10.58
N ALA A 36 8.57 10.27 9.84
CA ALA A 36 8.71 10.86 8.51
C ALA A 36 9.13 12.31 8.77
N GLY A 37 10.37 12.70 8.47
CA GLY A 37 10.86 14.07 8.63
C GLY A 37 10.09 15.07 7.75
N ASP A 38 10.78 15.91 6.97
CA ASP A 38 10.10 16.73 5.98
C ASP A 38 9.61 15.85 4.81
N LEU A 39 8.44 15.24 4.99
CA LEU A 39 7.76 14.43 3.99
C LEU A 39 7.47 15.31 2.77
N THR A 40 8.24 15.12 1.70
CA THR A 40 8.14 15.94 0.49
C THR A 40 6.96 15.48 -0.38
N PHE A 41 6.72 14.17 -0.41
CA PHE A 41 5.60 13.57 -1.11
C PHE A 41 5.24 12.22 -0.49
N SER A 42 3.96 11.86 -0.52
CA SER A 42 3.54 10.48 -0.34
C SER A 42 2.37 10.13 -1.25
N CYS A 43 2.22 8.85 -1.55
CA CYS A 43 1.07 8.31 -2.24
C CYS A 43 0.74 6.94 -1.65
N ASN A 44 -0.53 6.73 -1.32
CA ASN A 44 -0.98 5.49 -0.70
C ASN A 44 -1.93 4.72 -1.63
N CYS A 45 -1.91 3.40 -1.56
CA CYS A 45 -2.89 2.57 -2.24
C CYS A 45 -4.24 2.63 -1.51
N ILE A 46 -5.34 2.81 -2.24
CA ILE A 46 -6.69 2.77 -1.68
C ILE A 46 -7.00 1.44 -0.95
N LEU A 47 -6.34 0.35 -1.35
CA LEU A 47 -6.48 -0.94 -0.66
C LEU A 47 -5.81 -0.92 0.73
N ASN A 48 -4.79 -0.09 0.97
CA ASN A 48 -4.23 0.09 2.31
C ASN A 48 -5.21 0.84 3.21
N PHE A 49 -6.03 1.75 2.66
CA PHE A 49 -7.11 2.40 3.42
C PHE A 49 -8.18 1.38 3.85
N LEU A 50 -8.63 0.56 2.90
CA LEU A 50 -9.67 -0.45 3.17
C LEU A 50 -9.18 -1.54 4.13
N TYR A 51 -8.05 -2.18 3.82
CA TYR A 51 -7.53 -3.30 4.63
C TYR A 51 -6.83 -2.85 5.91
N GLY A 52 -6.30 -1.62 5.92
CA GLY A 52 -5.74 -0.99 7.11
C GLY A 52 -6.80 -0.40 8.05
N GLU A 53 -8.07 -0.43 7.65
CA GLU A 53 -9.20 0.13 8.41
C GLU A 53 -8.92 1.59 8.80
N LEU A 54 -8.47 2.41 7.84
CA LEU A 54 -7.99 3.76 8.11
C LEU A 54 -9.11 4.81 8.22
N GLU A 55 -10.37 4.40 8.04
CA GLU A 55 -11.50 5.31 8.18
C GLU A 55 -11.57 5.89 9.61
N GLY A 56 -11.52 7.22 9.71
CA GLY A 56 -11.47 7.93 10.98
C GLY A 56 -10.12 7.86 11.73
N LYS A 57 -9.10 7.19 11.18
CA LYS A 57 -7.75 7.12 11.78
C LYS A 57 -6.83 8.17 11.16
N GLN A 58 -5.98 8.77 12.00
CA GLN A 58 -4.90 9.64 11.52
C GLN A 58 -3.60 8.85 11.43
N ILE A 59 -2.84 9.09 10.35
CA ILE A 59 -1.51 8.54 10.14
C ILE A 59 -0.54 9.67 9.79
N ASN A 60 0.76 9.49 10.10
CA ASN A 60 1.78 10.53 9.90
C ASN A 60 2.17 10.73 8.43
N VAL A 61 1.66 9.89 7.52
CA VAL A 61 1.95 9.93 6.08
C VAL A 61 0.69 10.38 5.34
N ASN A 62 0.57 11.68 5.12
CA ASN A 62 -0.56 12.29 4.42
C ASN A 62 -0.24 12.50 2.93
N GLY A 63 -1.21 12.20 2.06
CA GLY A 63 -1.05 12.31 0.62
C GLY A 63 -2.25 11.75 -0.14
N PRO A 64 -2.27 11.85 -1.47
CA PRO A 64 -3.30 11.22 -2.29
C PRO A 64 -3.37 9.70 -2.08
N MET A 65 -4.58 9.18 -2.22
CA MET A 65 -4.84 7.75 -2.31
C MET A 65 -5.24 7.39 -3.74
N THR A 66 -4.60 6.39 -4.33
CA THR A 66 -4.89 5.94 -5.70
C THR A 66 -5.09 4.44 -5.76
N PHE A 67 -5.70 3.95 -6.84
CA PHE A 67 -5.50 2.55 -7.22
C PHE A 67 -4.03 2.36 -7.60
N GLY A 68 -3.41 1.29 -7.12
CA GLY A 68 -2.01 1.00 -7.36
C GLY A 68 -1.84 0.50 -8.79
N GLU A 69 -1.72 1.41 -9.75
CA GLU A 69 -1.29 1.08 -11.11
C GLU A 69 0.03 1.81 -11.38
N ILE A 70 1.08 1.05 -11.67
CA ILE A 70 2.35 1.60 -12.16
C ILE A 70 2.66 0.91 -13.47
N ALA A 71 2.88 1.70 -14.53
CA ALA A 71 3.27 1.19 -15.84
C ALA A 71 2.37 0.03 -16.35
N TYR A 72 1.04 0.21 -16.29
CA TYR A 72 0.04 -0.77 -16.72
C TYR A 72 -0.05 -2.06 -15.88
N GLN A 73 0.63 -2.12 -14.74
CA GLN A 73 0.55 -3.23 -13.79
C GLN A 73 -0.27 -2.82 -12.59
N LEU A 74 -1.36 -3.56 -12.31
CA LEU A 74 -2.05 -3.42 -11.03
C LEU A 74 -1.16 -4.01 -9.92
N LEU A 75 -0.56 -3.13 -9.14
CA LEU A 75 0.21 -3.46 -7.94
C LEU A 75 -0.70 -3.23 -6.74
N ASN A 76 -1.06 -4.33 -6.07
CA ASN A 76 -1.85 -4.25 -4.85
C ASN A 76 -0.92 -4.01 -3.65
N GLN A 77 -1.34 -3.09 -2.77
CA GLN A 77 -0.76 -2.80 -1.46
C GLN A 77 0.66 -2.23 -1.47
N THR A 78 0.80 -0.97 -1.87
CA THR A 78 2.06 -0.21 -1.69
C THR A 78 1.73 1.20 -1.22
N MET A 79 2.40 1.64 -0.16
CA MET A 79 2.50 3.05 0.23
C MET A 79 3.92 3.49 -0.08
N VAL A 80 4.06 4.60 -0.80
CA VAL A 80 5.37 5.18 -1.11
C VAL A 80 5.45 6.58 -0.52
N TYR A 81 6.63 6.95 -0.06
CA TYR A 81 6.91 8.31 0.39
C TYR A 81 8.34 8.70 0.03
N VAL A 82 8.57 10.02 -0.04
CA VAL A 82 9.85 10.64 -0.36
C VAL A 82 10.18 11.66 0.72
N THR A 83 11.39 11.55 1.26
CA THR A 83 12.02 12.55 2.13
C THR A 83 13.22 13.13 1.39
N LEU A 84 13.54 14.39 1.67
CA LEU A 84 14.78 15.02 1.21
C LEU A 84 15.72 15.15 2.40
N ASP A 85 16.88 14.52 2.30
CA ASP A 85 17.95 14.73 3.26
C ASP A 85 18.64 16.08 2.96
N LYS A 86 19.08 16.75 4.03
CA LYS A 86 19.84 18.01 3.92
C LYS A 86 21.32 17.76 3.62
#